data_AF-R0KIF1-F1
#
_entry.id   AF-R0KIF1-F1
#
_cell.length_a   1.000
_cell.length_b   1.000
_cell.length_c   1.000
_cell.angle_alpha   90.00
_cell.angle_beta   90.00
_cell.angle_gamma   90.00
#
_symmetry.space_group_name_H-M   'P 1'
#
loop_
_entity.id
_entity.type
_entity.pdbx_description
1 polymer ?
#
loop_
_entity_poly.entity_id
_entity_poly.type
_entity_poly.pdbx_seq_one_letter_code
_entity_poly.pdbx_strand_id
1 'polypeptide(L)' 'AGCVHFPQSAPCEVRVLMLLYSSKKKIFMGLIPYDQSGFVNGIRQVITNHKQVQQHKMEQQR' A
#
# COMPACT_ATOMS: atom_id res chain seq x y z
N ALA A 1 7.25 -4.82 -1.60
CA ALA A 1 6.39 -4.11 -2.56
C ALA A 1 6.16 -2.69 -2.03
N GLY A 2 6.20 -1.70 -2.92
CA GLY A 2 5.86 -0.31 -2.59
C GLY A 2 4.45 0.05 -3.06
N CYS A 3 3.82 1.00 -2.40
CA CYS A 3 2.57 1.62 -2.83
C CYS A 3 2.84 3.11 -3.07
N VAL A 4 2.53 3.59 -4.26
CA VAL A 4 2.65 5.01 -4.64
C VAL A 4 1.24 5.59 -4.67
N HIS A 5 1.00 6.62 -3.87
CA HIS A 5 -0.27 7.34 -3.80
C HIS A 5 -0.11 8.69 -4.49
N PHE A 6 -0.95 8.96 -5.50
CA PHE A 6 -0.91 10.22 -6.23
C PHE A 6 -1.82 11.25 -5.55
N PRO A 7 -1.40 12.53 -5.45
CA PRO A 7 -2.24 13.59 -4.90
C PRO A 7 -3.53 13.78 -5.70
N GLN A 8 -4.64 14.02 -5.01
CA GLN A 8 -5.93 14.33 -5.64
C GLN A 8 -5.97 15.69 -6.36
N SER A 9 -4.97 16.54 -6.14
CA SER A 9 -4.89 17.88 -6.72
C SER A 9 -4.48 17.88 -8.20
N ALA A 10 -4.02 16.76 -8.74
CA ALA A 10 -3.71 16.62 -10.15
C ALA A 10 -4.91 16.04 -10.92
N PRO A 11 -5.19 16.50 -12.15
CA PRO A 11 -6.14 15.84 -13.05
C PRO A 11 -5.54 14.51 -13.53
N CYS A 12 -5.58 13.50 -12.66
CA CYS A 12 -4.99 12.19 -12.87
C CYS A 12 -6.03 11.11 -12.57
N GLU A 13 -6.33 10.27 -13.55
CA GLU A 13 -7.23 9.11 -13.38
C GLU A 13 -6.59 8.04 -12.49
N VAL A 14 -5.26 8.02 -12.40
CA VAL A 14 -4.49 7.10 -11.56
C VAL A 14 -4.23 7.75 -10.20
N ARG A 15 -4.85 7.18 -9.17
CA ARG A 15 -4.73 7.55 -7.77
C ARG A 15 -3.75 6.65 -7.02
N VAL A 16 -3.50 5.44 -7.50
CA VAL A 16 -2.59 4.49 -6.84
C VAL A 16 -1.87 3.56 -7.82
N LEU A 17 -0.60 3.24 -7.49
CA LEU A 17 0.27 2.33 -8.22
C LEU A 17 0.97 1.38 -7.24
N MET A 18 0.97 0.09 -7.52
CA MET A 18 1.84 -0.86 -6.84
C MET A 18 3.20 -0.91 -7.57
N LEU A 19 4.28 -0.71 -6.82
CA LEU A 19 5.65 -0.76 -7.34
C LEU A 19 6.35 -2.03 -6.85
N LEU A 20 6.83 -2.83 -7.80
CA LEU A 20 7.55 -4.06 -7.55
C LEU A 20 8.95 -3.97 -8.16
N TYR A 21 9.96 -4.48 -7.47
CA TYR A 21 11.30 -4.65 -8.05
C TYR A 21 11.51 -6.11 -8.41
N SER A 22 11.83 -6.39 -9.68
CA SER A 22 12.25 -7.71 -10.14
C SER A 22 13.77 -7.79 -10.10
N SER A 23 14.32 -8.51 -9.13
CA SER A 23 15.76 -8.75 -9.03
C SER A 23 16.32 -9.50 -10.23
N LYS A 24 15.57 -10.48 -10.75
CA LYS A 24 15.96 -11.28 -11.93
C LYS A 24 16.17 -10.42 -13.17
N LYS A 25 15.24 -9.50 -13.44
CA LYS A 25 15.31 -8.62 -14.62
C LYS A 25 16.01 -7.28 -14.32
N LYS A 26 16.30 -6.98 -13.06
CA LYS A 26 16.79 -5.68 -12.57
C LYS A 26 15.92 -4.50 -13.03
N ILE A 27 14.60 -4.69 -13.00
CA ILE A 27 13.62 -3.66 -13.41
C ILE A 27 12.61 -3.37 -12.30
N PHE A 28 12.08 -2.16 -12.30
CA PHE A 28 10.88 -1.81 -11.56
C PHE A 28 9.64 -2.04 -12.42
N MET A 29 8.63 -2.70 -11.87
CA MET A 29 7.34 -2.94 -12.48
C MET A 29 6.27 -2.16 -11.72
N GLY A 30 5.49 -1.37 -12.45
CA GLY A 30 4.34 -0.65 -11.94
C GLY A 30 3.04 -1.35 -12.33
N LEU A 31 2.15 -1.60 -11.37
CA LEU A 31 0.82 -2.16 -11.59
C LEU A 31 -0.25 -1.17 -11.13
N ILE A 32 -1.09 -0.71 -12.06
CA ILE A 32 -2.25 0.14 -11.73
C ILE A 32 -3.44 -0.80 -11.49
N PRO A 33 -3.97 -0.88 -10.25
CA PRO A 33 -5.12 -1.71 -9.96
C PRO A 33 -6.37 -1.12 -10.64
N TYR A 34 -7.21 -1.98 -11.21
CA TYR A 34 -8.48 -1.54 -11.82
C TYR A 34 -9.41 -0.92 -10.77
N ASP A 35 -9.60 -1.59 -9.62
CA ASP A 35 -10.29 -1.03 -8.46
C ASP A 35 -9.31 -0.30 -7.54
N GLN A 36 -9.00 0.94 -7.91
CA GLN A 36 -8.08 1.78 -7.15
C GLN A 36 -8.61 2.13 -5.74
N SER A 37 -9.93 2.25 -5.58
CA SER A 37 -10.54 2.61 -4.29
C SER A 37 -10.46 1.43 -3.32
N GLY A 38 -10.87 0.24 -3.77
CA GLY A 38 -10.79 -0.98 -2.99
C GLY A 38 -9.34 -1.30 -2.60
N PHE A 39 -8.39 -1.09 -3.51
CA PHE A 39 -6.96 -1.27 -3.21
C PHE A 39 -6.49 -0.37 -2.06
N VAL A 40 -6.79 0.92 -2.09
CA VAL A 40 -6.41 1.86 -1.02
C VAL A 40 -7.06 1.47 0.31
N ASN A 41 -8.33 1.07 0.29
CA ASN A 41 -9.04 0.64 1.48
C ASN A 41 -8.44 -0.63 2.08
N GLY A 42 -8.08 -1.61 1.24
CA GLY A 42 -7.40 -2.84 1.67
C GLY A 42 -6.04 -2.56 2.32
N ILE A 43 -5.23 -1.68 1.73
CA ILE A 43 -3.94 -1.25 2.32
C ILE A 43 -4.16 -0.57 3.68
N ARG A 44 -5.16 0.32 3.78
CA ARG A 44 -5.49 1.00 5.05
C ARG A 44 -5.86 -0.02 6.13
N GLN A 45 -6.67 -1.02 5.82
CA GLN A 45 -7.04 -2.09 6.76
C GLN A 45 -5.81 -2.87 7.24
N VAL A 46 -4.92 -3.27 6.33
CA VAL A 46 -3.69 -4.00 6.70
C VAL A 46 -2.81 -3.18 7.65
N ILE A 47 -2.62 -1.89 7.35
CA ILE A 47 -1.82 -0.99 8.20
C ILE A 47 -2.46 -0.84 9.58
N THR A 48 -3.78 -0.61 9.64
CA THR A 48 -4.52 -0.47 10.90
C THR A 48 -4.45 -1.75 11.73
N ASN A 49 -4.70 -2.91 11.12
CA ASN A 49 -4.67 -4.20 11.80
C ASN A 49 -3.26 -4.50 12.34
N HIS A 50 -2.22 -4.24 11.56
CA HIS A 50 -0.85 -4.43 12.02
C HIS A 50 -0.52 -3.53 13.21
N LYS A 51 -0.96 -2.26 13.21
CA LYS A 51 -0.80 -1.35 14.36
C LYS A 51 -1.51 -1.87 15.61
N GLN A 52 -2.76 -2.33 15.48
CA GLN A 52 -3.54 -2.85 16.62
C GLN A 52 -2.90 -4.10 17.24
N VAL A 53 -2.42 -5.04 16.40
CA VAL A 53 -1.73 -6.25 16.87
C VAL A 53 -0.42 -5.91 17.57
N GLN A 54 0.36 -4.96 17.03
CA GLN A 54 1.60 -4.50 17.66
C GLN A 54 1.34 -3.82 19.01
N GLN A 55 0.28 -3.02 19.11
CA GLN A 55 -0.10 -2.37 20.37
C GLN A 55 -0.50 -3.38 21.45
N HIS A 56 -1.34 -4.37 21.12
CA HIS A 56 -1.73 -5.43 22.05
C HIS A 56 -0.54 -6.24 22.56
N LYS A 57 0.44 -6.52 21.69
CA LYS A 57 1.67 -7.23 22.10
C LYS A 57 2.52 -6.43 23.09
N MET A 58 2.58 -5.11 22.94
CA MET A 58 3.28 -4.24 23.89
C MET A 58 2.56 -4.18 25.24
N GLU A 59 1.23 -4.16 25.26
CA GLU A 59 0.45 -4.13 26.50
C GLU A 59 0.54 -5.44 27.29
N GLN A 60 0.63 -6.60 26.63
CA GLN A 60 0.82 -7.90 27.30
C GLN A 60 2.23 -8.12 27.87
N GLN A 61 3.22 -7.31 27.48
CA GLN A 61 4.59 -7.38 27.99
C GLN A 61 4.85 -6.43 29.18
N ARG A 62 3.84 -5.66 29.61
CA ARG A 62 3.87 -4.83 30.81
C ARG A 62 3.11 -5.51 31.95
#